data_AF-A0A7T4PMD0-F1
#
_entry.id   AF-A0A7T4PMD0-F1
#
_cell.length_a   1.000
_cell.length_b   1.000
_cell.length_c   1.000
_cell.angle_alpha   90.00
_cell.angle_beta   90.00
_cell.angle_gamma   90.00
#
_symmetry.space_group_name_H-M   'P 1'
#
loop_
_entity.id
_entity.type
_entity.pdbx_description
1 polymer ?
#
loop_
_entity_poly.entity_id
_entity_poly.type
_entity_poly.pdbx_seq_one_letter_code
_entity_poly.pdbx_strand_id
1 'polypeptide(L)' 'MSFKPSSVVPPFTRPQLAEARHVRAAELFDQGRSGAEIARTLGVSEESVRRWKRV' A
#
# COMPACT_ATOMS: atom_id res chain seq x y z
N MET A 1 18.91 -29.20 10.94
CA MET A 1 19.15 -27.95 10.18
C MET A 1 17.79 -27.39 9.78
N SER A 2 17.37 -26.26 10.36
CA SER A 2 16.06 -25.67 10.07
C SER A 2 16.24 -24.44 9.18
N PHE A 3 15.97 -24.60 7.88
CA PHE A 3 15.77 -23.48 6.99
C PHE A 3 14.39 -22.90 7.26
N LYS A 4 14.32 -21.78 7.99
CA LYS A 4 13.14 -20.92 7.94
C LYS A 4 13.15 -20.26 6.55
N PRO A 5 12.11 -20.40 5.73
CA PRO A 5 12.05 -19.68 4.47
C PRO A 5 11.93 -18.19 4.80
N SER A 6 13.06 -17.49 4.77
CA SER A 6 13.10 -16.03 4.81
C SER A 6 12.22 -15.53 3.67
N SER A 7 11.12 -14.90 4.06
CA SER A 7 10.13 -14.27 3.18
C SER A 7 10.81 -13.64 1.97
N VAL A 8 10.58 -14.25 0.81
CA VAL A 8 11.10 -13.82 -0.50
C VAL A 8 10.32 -12.58 -0.94
N VAL A 9 10.46 -11.48 -0.22
CA VAL A 9 10.19 -10.16 -0.78
C VAL A 9 11.55 -9.66 -1.29
N PRO A 10 11.79 -9.59 -2.61
CA PRO A 10 12.96 -8.86 -3.10
C PRO A 10 12.89 -7.45 -2.49
N PRO A 11 14.04 -6.78 -2.26
CA PRO A 11 14.03 -5.41 -1.77
C PRO A 11 13.47 -4.53 -2.89
N PHE A 12 12.15 -4.52 -3.06
CA PHE A 12 11.43 -3.57 -3.88
C PHE A 12 11.92 -2.22 -3.39
N THR A 13 12.68 -1.56 -4.24
CA THR A 13 13.21 -0.23 -3.95
C THR A 13 12.04 0.60 -3.43
N ARG A 14 12.28 1.44 -2.41
CA ARG A 14 11.25 2.31 -1.80
C ARG A 14 10.23 2.91 -2.80
N PRO A 15 10.62 3.33 -4.03
CA PRO A 15 9.67 3.73 -5.07
C PRO A 15 8.69 2.63 -5.54
N GLN A 16 9.13 1.40 -5.81
CA GLN A 16 8.25 0.31 -6.27
C GLN A 16 7.18 -0.05 -5.24
N LEU A 17 7.54 0.00 -3.96
CA LEU A 17 6.59 -0.23 -2.87
C LEU A 17 5.60 0.94 -2.71
N ALA A 18 5.96 2.15 -3.15
CA ALA A 18 5.05 3.30 -3.18
C ALA A 18 4.07 3.18 -4.36
N GLU A 19 4.55 2.82 -5.55
CA GLU A 19 3.72 2.56 -6.73
C GLU A 19 2.70 1.45 -6.46
N ALA A 20 3.12 0.33 -5.87
CA ALA A 20 2.22 -0.76 -5.50
C ALA A 20 1.13 -0.31 -4.50
N ARG A 21 1.43 0.62 -3.60
CA ARG A 21 0.46 1.21 -2.68
C ARG A 21 -0.50 2.14 -3.40
N HIS A 22 -0.03 2.95 -4.34
CA HIS A 22 -0.89 3.84 -5.13
C HIS A 22 -1.88 3.05 -5.98
N VAL A 23 -1.41 2.02 -6.70
CA VAL A 23 -2.28 1.13 -7.49
C VAL A 23 -3.34 0.49 -6.60
N ARG A 24 -2.94 -0.06 -5.44
CA ARG A 24 -3.87 -0.68 -4.51
C ARG A 24 -4.83 0.31 -3.85
N ALA A 25 -4.40 1.56 -3.64
CA ALA A 25 -5.28 2.63 -3.15
C ALA A 25 -6.32 3.03 -4.20
N ALA A 26 -5.94 3.14 -5.47
CA ALA A 26 -6.84 3.48 -6.57
C ALA A 26 -7.94 2.43 -6.74
N GLU A 27 -7.59 1.15 -6.71
CA GLU A 27 -8.57 0.04 -6.75
C GLU A 27 -9.58 0.10 -5.59
N LEU A 28 -9.13 0.48 -4.40
CA LEU A 28 -10.02 0.60 -3.24
C LEU A 28 -10.90 1.86 -3.31
N PHE A 29 -10.40 2.94 -3.90
CA PHE A 29 -11.21 4.13 -4.18
C PHE A 29 -12.30 3.83 -5.20
N ASP A 30 -11.99 3.06 -6.26
CA ASP A 30 -12.95 2.63 -7.27
C ASP A 30 -14.07 1.77 -6.67
N GLN A 31 -13.72 0.91 -5.70
CA GLN A 31 -14.67 0.16 -4.87
C GLN A 31 -15.49 1.03 -3.89
N GLY A 32 -15.31 2.35 -3.88
CA GLY A 32 -16.02 3.29 -3.02
C GLY A 32 -15.57 3.26 -1.55
N ARG A 33 -14.42 2.66 -1.24
CA ARG A 33 -13.92 2.58 0.14
C ARG A 33 -13.50 3.95 0.66
N SER A 34 -13.70 4.17 1.95
CA SER A 34 -13.32 5.43 2.60
C SER A 34 -11.80 5.53 2.76
N GLY A 35 -11.27 6.77 2.77
CA GLY A 35 -9.82 6.99 2.95
C GLY A 35 -9.26 6.37 4.23
N ALA A 36 -10.06 6.32 5.30
CA ALA A 36 -9.72 5.68 6.57
C ALA A 36 -9.54 4.16 6.44
N GLU A 37 -10.43 3.49 5.69
CA GLU A 37 -10.31 2.06 5.43
C GLU A 37 -9.12 1.73 4.55
N ILE A 38 -8.84 2.58 3.54
CA ILE A 38 -7.69 2.44 2.66
C ILE A 38 -6.39 2.58 3.45
N ALA A 39 -6.31 3.58 4.33
CA ALA A 39 -5.17 3.81 5.21
C ALA A 39 -4.87 2.59 6.08
N ARG A 40 -5.90 2.02 6.74
CA ARG A 40 -5.77 0.79 7.53
C ARG A 40 -5.35 -0.42 6.68
N THR A 41 -5.91 -0.57 5.49
CA THR A 41 -5.63 -1.71 4.59
C THR A 41 -4.21 -1.68 4.05
N LEU A 42 -3.65 -0.49 3.83
CA LEU A 42 -2.31 -0.28 3.27
C LEU A 42 -1.24 -0.02 4.33
N GLY A 43 -1.62 0.14 5.60
CA GLY A 43 -0.71 0.45 6.70
C GLY A 43 -0.05 1.83 6.56
N VAL A 44 -0.79 2.81 6.02
CA VAL A 44 -0.33 4.19 5.83
C VAL A 44 -1.24 5.17 6.56
N SER A 45 -0.81 6.43 6.69
CA SER A 45 -1.61 7.48 7.30
C SER A 45 -2.72 7.95 6.36
N GLU A 46 -3.86 8.37 6.93
CA GLU A 46 -4.99 8.95 6.19
C GLU A 46 -4.57 10.21 5.41
N GLU A 47 -3.63 10.98 5.94
CA GLU A 47 -3.04 12.13 5.25
C GLU A 47 -2.35 11.74 3.93
N SER A 48 -1.66 10.59 3.89
CA SER A 48 -1.02 10.08 2.68
C SER A 48 -2.06 9.70 1.64
N VAL A 49 -3.13 9.01 2.06
CA VAL A 49 -4.25 8.63 1.20
C VAL A 49 -4.99 9.87 0.67
N ARG A 50 -5.18 10.90 1.50
CA ARG A 50 -5.79 12.17 1.09
C ARG A 50 -4.92 12.94 0.10
N ARG A 51 -3.59 12.79 0.17
CA ARG A 51 -2.67 13.36 -0.81
C ARG A 51 -2.81 12.67 -2.16
N TRP A 52 -2.93 11.34 -2.19
CA TRP A 52 -3.13 10.57 -3.41
C TRP A 52 -4.45 10.86 -4.10
N LYS A 53 -5.52 11.09 -3.34
CA LYS A 53 -6.81 11.51 -3.91
C LYS A 53 -6.77 12.89 -4.58
N ARG A 54 -5.79 13.73 -4.25
CA ARG A 54 -5.65 15.09 -4.80
C ARG A 54 -4.77 15.17 -6.05
N VAL A 55 -4.07 14.09 -6.42
CA VAL A 55 -3.25 14.00 -7.64
C VAL A 55 -4.10 13.38 -8.75
#